data_AF-A0A8J3V125-F1
#
_entry.id   AF-A0A8J3V125-F1
#
_cell.length_a   1.000
_cell.length_b   1.000
_cell.length_c   1.000
_cell.angle_alpha   90.00
_cell.angle_beta   90.00
_cell.angle_gamma   90.00
#
_symmetry.space_group_name_H-M   'P 1'
#
loop_
_entity.id
_entity.type
_entity.pdbx_description
1 polymer ?
#
loop_
_entity_poly.entity_id
_entity_poly.type
_entity_poly.pdbx_seq_one_letter_code
_entity_poly.pdbx_strand_id
1 'polypeptide(L)'
;MVREQCCKLLDHLLVEDAVDEMIAMLDDPVPSVRVAAVHALSCDRCKTDACRPAEALVLAPGLRLLRHDPDAHVRAMAVELVGRFVHTSVEAEAALMRARQADPSTAVRKKSGWYAPGGTIYRRT
;
A
#
# COMPACT_ATOMS: atom_id res chain seq x y z
N MET A 1 11.82 -12.31 10.64
CA MET A 1 12.82 -12.70 9.62
C MET A 1 12.21 -13.60 8.54
N VAL A 2 11.78 -14.84 8.81
CA VAL A 2 11.25 -15.73 7.74
C VAL A 2 10.06 -15.12 6.98
N ARG A 3 8.98 -14.72 7.67
CA ARG A 3 7.78 -14.13 7.03
C ARG A 3 8.10 -12.92 6.16
N GLU A 4 8.93 -12.00 6.66
CA GLU A 4 9.38 -10.82 5.90
C GLU A 4 10.13 -11.21 4.62
N GLN A 5 11.02 -12.22 4.70
CA GLN A 5 11.76 -12.69 3.53
C GLN A 5 10.84 -13.41 2.53
N CYS A 6 9.84 -14.15 3.00
CA CYS A 6 8.80 -14.71 2.14
C CYS A 6 8.03 -13.60 1.40
N CYS A 7 7.63 -12.53 2.11
CA CYS A 7 6.98 -11.39 1.47
C CYS A 7 7.87 -10.73 0.40
N LYS A 8 9.17 -10.59 0.67
CA LYS A 8 10.13 -10.04 -0.31
C LYS A 8 10.33 -10.95 -1.53
N LEU A 9 10.34 -12.27 -1.32
CA LEU A 9 10.39 -13.22 -2.42
C LEU A 9 9.13 -13.11 -3.30
N LEU A 10 7.96 -13.07 -2.65
CA LEU A 10 6.66 -12.95 -3.32
C LEU A 10 6.43 -11.56 -3.93
N ASP A 11 7.16 -10.52 -3.52
CA ASP A 11 7.12 -9.22 -4.22
C ASP A 11 7.56 -9.35 -5.69
N HIS A 12 8.51 -10.25 -5.97
CA HIS A 12 8.98 -10.52 -7.32
C HIS A 12 8.17 -11.62 -8.03
N LEU A 13 7.67 -12.60 -7.28
CA LEU A 13 7.12 -13.87 -7.78
C LEU A 13 5.67 -14.12 -7.33
N LEU A 14 4.88 -13.07 -7.15
CA LEU A 14 3.49 -13.21 -6.66
C LEU A 14 2.68 -14.06 -7.64
N VAL A 15 1.93 -15.02 -7.10
CA VAL A 15 0.95 -15.85 -7.81
C VAL A 15 -0.43 -15.66 -7.19
N GLU A 16 -1.49 -15.91 -7.96
CA GLU A 16 -2.88 -15.69 -7.53
C GLU A 16 -3.21 -16.46 -6.24
N ASP A 17 -2.77 -17.72 -6.16
CA ASP A 17 -2.99 -18.59 -5.00
C ASP A 17 -2.34 -18.10 -3.69
N ALA A 18 -1.43 -17.12 -3.77
CA ALA A 18 -0.73 -16.55 -2.61
C ALA A 18 -1.23 -15.16 -2.21
N VAL A 19 -2.24 -14.62 -2.92
CA VAL A 19 -2.74 -13.25 -2.69
C VAL A 19 -3.42 -13.14 -1.33
N ASP A 20 -4.22 -14.14 -0.94
CA ASP A 20 -4.94 -14.13 0.33
C ASP A 20 -3.97 -14.22 1.52
N GLU A 21 -2.94 -15.06 1.43
CA GLU A 21 -1.86 -15.12 2.43
C GLU A 21 -1.09 -13.80 2.50
N MET A 22 -0.85 -13.15 1.36
CA MET A 22 -0.19 -11.85 1.33
C MET A 22 -1.05 -10.76 1.99
N ILE A 23 -2.37 -10.79 1.79
CA ILE A 23 -3.31 -9.90 2.46
C ILE A 23 -3.33 -10.17 3.97
N ALA A 24 -3.26 -11.42 4.40
CA ALA A 24 -3.17 -11.77 5.81
C ALA A 24 -1.90 -11.21 6.49
N MET A 25 -0.78 -11.10 5.75
CA MET A 25 0.45 -10.49 6.26
C MET A 25 0.34 -8.98 6.52
N LEU A 26 -0.73 -8.32 6.05
CA LEU A 26 -1.01 -6.92 6.40
C LEU A 26 -1.40 -6.75 7.87
N ASP A 27 -1.80 -7.80 8.58
CA ASP A 27 -2.13 -7.76 10.00
C ASP A 27 -1.01 -8.39 10.87
N ASP A 28 0.17 -8.63 10.30
CA ASP A 28 1.32 -9.17 11.03
C ASP A 28 1.73 -8.26 12.20
N PRO A 29 2.03 -8.79 13.40
CA PRO A 29 2.46 -7.96 14.54
C PRO A 29 3.76 -7.18 14.26
N VAL A 30 4.60 -7.64 13.34
CA VAL A 30 5.90 -7.04 13.02
C VAL A 30 5.76 -6.03 11.88
N PRO A 31 6.07 -4.73 12.09
CA PRO A 31 5.91 -3.70 11.07
C PRO A 31 6.70 -3.95 9.78
N SER A 32 7.89 -4.56 9.86
CA SER A 32 8.68 -4.88 8.66
C SER A 32 8.01 -5.92 7.76
N VAL A 33 7.23 -6.85 8.33
CA VAL A 33 6.44 -7.81 7.54
C VAL A 33 5.29 -7.11 6.85
N ARG A 34 4.57 -6.23 7.57
CA ARG A 34 3.48 -5.43 6.97
C ARG A 34 3.99 -4.55 5.84
N VAL A 35 5.14 -3.89 6.01
CA VAL A 35 5.81 -3.11 4.96
C VAL A 35 6.12 -3.97 3.73
N ALA A 36 6.71 -5.15 3.93
CA ALA A 36 7.03 -6.05 2.83
C ALA A 36 5.77 -6.54 2.11
N ALA A 37 4.71 -6.87 2.85
CA ALA A 37 3.43 -7.29 2.28
C ALA A 37 2.73 -6.18 1.50
N VAL A 38 2.71 -4.94 2.03
CA VAL A 38 2.17 -3.79 1.30
C VAL A 38 2.94 -3.55 0.01
N HIS A 39 4.27 -3.64 0.03
CA HIS A 39 5.10 -3.50 -1.17
C HIS A 39 4.75 -4.58 -2.20
N ALA A 40 4.68 -5.85 -1.77
CA ALA A 40 4.30 -6.97 -2.61
C ALA A 40 2.91 -6.81 -3.24
N LEU A 41 1.97 -6.14 -2.59
CA LEU A 41 0.63 -5.89 -3.13
C LEU A 41 0.53 -4.60 -3.98
N SER A 42 1.50 -3.69 -3.90
CA SER A 42 1.42 -2.36 -4.51
C SER A 42 2.39 -2.10 -5.67
N CYS A 43 3.60 -2.69 -5.63
CA CYS A 43 4.68 -2.30 -6.53
C CYS A 43 4.62 -3.08 -7.85
N ASP A 44 4.31 -2.40 -8.95
CA ASP A 44 4.34 -3.03 -10.27
C ASP A 44 5.77 -3.17 -10.82
N ARG A 45 6.73 -2.37 -10.33
CA ARG A 45 8.10 -2.33 -10.84
C ARG A 45 8.95 -3.53 -10.40
N CYS A 46 8.67 -4.08 -9.23
CA CYS A 46 9.41 -5.22 -8.69
C CYS A 46 8.93 -6.55 -9.27
N LYS A 47 7.70 -6.61 -9.80
CA LYS A 47 7.10 -7.83 -10.32
C LYS A 47 7.67 -8.17 -11.69
N THR A 48 8.18 -9.39 -11.81
CA THR A 48 8.60 -9.95 -13.11
C THR A 48 7.45 -10.62 -13.86
N ASP A 49 6.38 -11.00 -13.15
CA ASP A 49 5.19 -11.65 -13.69
C ASP A 49 3.89 -10.88 -13.33
N ALA A 50 2.80 -11.17 -14.03
CA ALA A 50 1.63 -10.30 -14.19
C ALA A 50 0.62 -10.30 -13.03
N CYS A 51 0.87 -10.99 -11.90
CA CYS A 51 -0.11 -11.05 -10.81
C CYS A 51 -0.33 -9.66 -10.18
N ARG A 52 -1.48 -9.06 -10.50
CA ARG A 52 -1.93 -7.76 -10.01
C ARG A 52 -3.25 -7.97 -9.27
N PRO A 53 -3.23 -7.98 -7.93
CA PRO A 53 -4.44 -8.16 -7.14
C PRO A 53 -5.51 -7.12 -7.49
N ALA A 54 -6.76 -7.56 -7.59
CA ALA A 54 -7.88 -6.69 -7.89
C ALA A 54 -8.10 -5.64 -6.79
N GLU A 55 -8.57 -4.45 -7.16
CA GLU A 55 -8.90 -3.35 -6.24
C GLU A 55 -9.75 -3.82 -5.05
N ALA A 56 -10.78 -4.64 -5.34
CA ALA A 56 -11.71 -5.17 -4.35
C ALA A 56 -11.05 -5.97 -3.21
N LEU A 57 -9.87 -6.56 -3.46
CA LEU A 57 -9.15 -7.35 -2.46
C LEU A 57 -8.24 -6.48 -1.59
N VAL A 58 -7.61 -5.46 -2.18
CA VAL A 58 -6.48 -4.75 -1.54
C VAL A 58 -6.79 -3.32 -1.08
N LEU A 59 -7.82 -2.67 -1.63
CA LEU A 59 -8.11 -1.28 -1.29
C LEU A 59 -8.57 -1.14 0.17
N ALA A 60 -9.54 -1.95 0.62
CA ALA A 60 -10.04 -1.86 2.00
C ALA A 60 -8.94 -2.14 3.05
N PRO A 61 -8.09 -3.17 2.92
CA PRO A 61 -6.91 -3.33 3.78
C PRO A 61 -5.94 -2.16 3.72
N GLY A 62 -5.64 -1.64 2.52
CA GLY A 62 -4.75 -0.48 2.37
C GLY A 62 -5.27 0.78 3.07
N LEU A 63 -6.57 1.05 2.97
CA LEU A 63 -7.23 2.15 3.66
C LEU A 63 -7.19 1.99 5.18
N ARG A 64 -7.37 0.75 5.69
CA ARG A 64 -7.25 0.44 7.12
C ARG A 64 -5.84 0.74 7.62
N LEU A 65 -4.81 0.29 6.91
CA LEU A 65 -3.42 0.54 7.27
C LEU A 65 -3.10 2.03 7.28
N LEU A 66 -3.47 2.75 6.21
CA LEU A 66 -3.24 4.20 6.12
C LEU A 66 -3.91 4.97 7.27
N ARG A 67 -5.05 4.49 7.78
CA ARG A 67 -5.82 5.18 8.82
C ARG A 67 -5.40 4.82 10.24
N HIS A 68 -4.99 3.56 10.47
CA HIS A 68 -4.92 2.99 11.81
C HIS A 68 -3.61 2.32 12.17
N ASP A 69 -2.70 2.08 11.22
CA ASP A 69 -1.44 1.42 11.57
C ASP A 69 -0.61 2.31 12.53
N PRO A 70 -0.15 1.77 13.68
CA PRO A 70 0.64 2.56 14.62
C PRO A 70 1.98 3.00 14.02
N ASP A 71 2.53 2.22 13.08
CA ASP A 71 3.82 2.47 12.48
C ASP A 71 3.71 3.41 11.26
N ALA A 72 4.40 4.56 11.34
CA ALA A 72 4.35 5.57 10.29
C ALA A 72 4.95 5.10 8.97
N HIS A 73 5.89 4.16 8.99
CA HIS A 73 6.46 3.60 7.76
C HIS A 73 5.44 2.68 7.07
N VAL A 74 4.71 1.86 7.82
CA VAL A 74 3.59 1.07 7.27
C VAL A 74 2.54 1.99 6.65
N ARG A 75 2.13 3.06 7.34
CA ARG A 75 1.19 4.05 6.77
C ARG A 75 1.73 4.70 5.49
N ALA A 76 3.01 5.06 5.46
CA ALA A 76 3.65 5.60 4.27
C ALA A 76 3.69 4.58 3.11
N MET A 77 3.83 3.29 3.38
CA MET A 77 3.73 2.25 2.35
C MET A 77 2.28 2.09 1.87
N ALA A 78 1.31 2.16 2.77
CA ALA A 78 -0.10 2.09 2.42
C ALA A 78 -0.54 3.22 1.48
N VAL A 79 0.09 4.40 1.55
CA VAL A 79 -0.10 5.48 0.56
C VAL A 79 0.15 5.01 -0.87
N GLU A 80 1.17 4.17 -1.10
CA GLU A 80 1.47 3.68 -2.46
C GLU A 80 0.39 2.72 -2.95
N LEU A 81 -0.07 1.81 -2.07
CA LEU A 81 -1.15 0.88 -2.39
C LEU A 81 -2.45 1.61 -2.70
N VAL A 82 -2.87 2.53 -1.83
CA VAL A 82 -4.09 3.35 -2.01
C VAL A 82 -3.95 4.27 -3.22
N GLY A 83 -2.76 4.81 -3.46
CA GLY A 83 -2.44 5.68 -4.60
C GLY A 83 -2.73 5.06 -5.96
N ARG A 84 -2.66 3.72 -6.10
CA ARG A 84 -2.99 3.01 -7.35
C ARG A 84 -4.44 3.24 -7.78
N PHE A 85 -5.33 3.44 -6.82
CA PHE A 85 -6.77 3.54 -7.03
C PHE A 85 -7.28 4.99 -6.92
N VAL A 86 -6.38 5.98 -6.84
CA VAL A 86 -6.78 7.38 -6.62
C VAL A 86 -7.66 7.94 -7.73
N HIS A 87 -7.53 7.42 -8.95
CA HIS A 87 -8.30 7.89 -10.11
C HIS A 87 -9.57 7.08 -10.39
N THR A 88 -9.76 5.95 -9.68
CA THR A 88 -10.89 5.03 -9.82
C THR A 88 -11.77 4.97 -8.59
N SER A 89 -11.26 5.39 -7.42
CA SER A 89 -11.94 5.33 -6.13
C SER A 89 -11.94 6.68 -5.41
N VAL A 90 -13.14 7.22 -5.20
CA VAL A 90 -13.36 8.44 -4.40
C VAL A 90 -12.89 8.23 -2.95
N GLU A 91 -12.99 7.01 -2.43
CA GLU A 91 -12.52 6.70 -1.08
C GLU A 91 -10.99 6.76 -0.99
N ALA A 92 -10.28 6.26 -2.00
CA ALA A 92 -8.83 6.35 -2.09
C ALA A 92 -8.35 7.81 -2.12
N GLU A 93 -8.96 8.64 -2.97
CA GLU A 93 -8.67 10.07 -3.05
C GLU A 93 -8.91 10.78 -1.71
N ALA A 94 -10.08 10.54 -1.09
CA ALA A 94 -10.43 11.14 0.19
C ALA A 94 -9.46 10.72 1.31
N ALA A 95 -9.02 9.46 1.32
CA ALA A 95 -8.07 8.96 2.32
C ALA A 95 -6.69 9.62 2.16
N LEU A 96 -6.19 9.77 0.93
CA LEU A 96 -4.92 10.44 0.65
C LEU A 96 -4.97 11.93 1.00
N MET A 97 -6.09 12.60 0.71
CA MET A 97 -6.29 14.00 1.10
C MET A 97 -6.30 14.17 2.63
N ARG A 98 -6.98 13.27 3.37
CA ARG A 98 -6.96 13.29 4.84
C ARG A 98 -5.57 13.03 5.40
N ALA A 99 -4.87 12.00 4.90
CA ALA A 99 -3.52 11.67 5.35
C ALA A 99 -2.53 12.80 5.07
N ARG A 100 -2.64 13.46 3.91
CA ARG A 100 -1.86 14.67 3.57
C ARG A 100 -2.04 15.79 4.60
N GLN A 101 -3.26 16.00 5.10
CA GLN A 101 -3.59 17.10 6.00
C GLN A 101 -3.27 16.78 7.47
N ALA A 102 -3.56 15.57 7.92
CA ALA A 102 -3.71 15.28 9.34
C ALA A 102 -2.89 14.08 9.85
N ASP A 103 -2.15 13.35 9.01
CA ASP A 103 -1.30 12.27 9.54
C ASP A 103 -0.25 12.85 10.52
N PRO A 104 -0.03 12.23 11.69
CA PRO A 104 0.98 12.71 12.65
C PRO A 104 2.40 12.79 12.06
N SER A 105 2.73 11.90 11.13
CA SER A 105 4.04 11.83 10.50
C SER A 105 4.16 12.78 9.31
N THR A 106 5.16 13.67 9.34
CA THR A 106 5.52 14.56 8.22
C THR A 106 5.82 13.76 6.95
N ALA A 107 6.44 12.59 7.07
CA ALA A 107 6.77 11.73 5.94
C ALA A 107 5.50 11.18 5.26
N VAL A 108 4.52 10.74 6.04
CA VAL A 108 3.23 10.26 5.51
C VAL A 108 2.47 11.41 4.84
N ARG A 109 2.43 12.61 5.47
CA ARG A 109 1.81 13.79 4.87
C ARG A 109 2.43 14.14 3.52
N LYS A 110 3.76 14.20 3.46
CA LYS A 110 4.52 14.51 2.23
C LYS A 110 4.23 13.49 1.13
N LYS A 111 4.31 12.20 1.44
CA LYS A 111 4.08 11.11 0.49
C LYS A 111 2.64 11.09 -0.01
N SER A 112 1.66 11.26 0.88
CA SER A 112 0.25 11.39 0.51
C SER A 112 0.02 12.57 -0.43
N GLY A 113 0.73 13.68 -0.19
CA GLY A 113 0.71 14.86 -1.08
C GLY A 113 1.22 14.60 -2.50
N TRP A 114 2.05 13.58 -2.73
CA TRP A 114 2.47 13.21 -4.09
C TRP A 114 1.34 12.54 -4.89
N TYR A 115 0.52 11.73 -4.20
CA TYR A 115 -0.58 10.95 -4.79
C TYR A 115 -1.95 11.64 -4.70
N ALA A 116 -2.09 12.72 -3.93
CA ALA A 116 -3.32 13.49 -3.84
C ALA A 116 -3.42 14.54 -4.96
N PRO A 117 -4.62 15.11 -5.25
CA PRO A 117 -4.80 16.18 -6.21
C PRO A 117 -3.75 17.31 -6.14
N GLY A 118 -3.18 17.64 -7.30
CA GLY A 118 -2.08 18.61 -7.45
C GLY A 118 -0.69 18.06 -7.09
N GLY A 119 -0.59 16.79 -6.72
CA GLY A 119 0.66 16.10 -6.41
C GLY A 119 1.49 15.76 -7.65
N THR A 120 2.78 15.51 -7.44
CA THR A 120 3.74 15.20 -8.52
C THR A 120 3.49 13.85 -9.21
N ILE A 121 2.86 12.91 -8.50
CA ILE A 121 2.53 11.55 -8.98
C ILE A 121 1.04 11.45 -9.33
N TYR A 122 0.21 12.44 -8.98
CA TYR A 122 -1.21 12.53 -9.33
C TYR A 122 -1.40 12.89 -10.81
N ARG A 123 -1.06 11.96 -11.70
CA ARG A 123 -1.31 12.06 -13.12
C ARG A 123 -1.97 10.76 -13.56
N ARG A 124 -3.09 10.87 -14.28
CA ARG A 124 -3.59 9.76 -15.09
C ARG A 124 -2.53 9.49 -16.15
N THR A 125 -1.86 8.34 -16.07
CA THR A 125 -1.28 7.72 -17.26
C THR A 125 -2.41 7.21 -18.13
#